data_AF-A0A519D8J8-F1
#
_entry.id   AF-A0A519D8J8-F1
#
_cell.length_a   1.000
_cell.length_b   1.000
_cell.length_c   1.000
_cell.angle_alpha   90.00
_cell.angle_beta   90.00
_cell.angle_gamma   90.00
#
_symmetry.space_group_name_H-M   'P 1'
#
loop_
_entity.id
_entity.type
_entity.pdbx_description
1 polymer ?
#
loop_
_entity_poly.entity_id
_entity_poly.type
_entity_poly.pdbx_seq_one_letter_code
_entity_poly.pdbx_strand_id
1 'polypeptide(L)'
;MARRFLVEVGANDGILKSKSRELILTKDWSGLFIEPIKFYFDKLVSNYANNNNTYFLNIGISSIQGKKTIYRINPDFLDDNSYGHGVNNLNRNHKGIMRLEK
;
A
#
# COMPACT_ATOMS: atom_id res chain seq x y z
N MET A 1 -1.52 26.31 14.85
CA MET A 1 -1.83 26.07 13.42
C MET A 1 -2.39 24.67 13.27
N ALA A 2 -3.35 24.46 12.35
CA ALA A 2 -3.87 23.12 12.07
C ALA A 2 -2.84 22.32 11.24
N ARG A 3 -2.42 21.16 11.75
CA ARG A 3 -1.59 20.17 11.04
C ARG A 3 -2.43 19.54 9.92
N ARG A 4 -1.97 19.63 8.67
CA ARG A 4 -2.64 18.99 7.54
C ARG A 4 -2.44 17.48 7.62
N PHE A 5 -3.49 16.72 7.34
CA PHE A 5 -3.51 15.29 7.50
C PHE A 5 -4.09 14.62 6.25
N LEU A 6 -3.42 13.59 5.75
CA LEU A 6 -3.91 12.74 4.66
C LEU A 6 -4.18 11.32 5.13
N VAL A 7 -5.04 10.63 4.41
CA VAL A 7 -5.23 9.19 4.53
C VAL A 7 -5.00 8.59 3.16
N GLU A 8 -4.06 7.65 3.05
CA GLU A 8 -3.79 6.92 1.81
C GLU A 8 -4.22 5.45 1.97
N VAL A 9 -5.13 5.03 1.10
CA VAL A 9 -5.68 3.66 1.07
C VAL A 9 -5.09 2.91 -0.11
N GLY A 10 -4.47 1.77 0.14
CA GLY A 10 -3.71 1.04 -0.87
C GLY A 10 -2.34 1.70 -1.11
N ALA A 11 -1.65 2.04 -0.03
CA ALA A 11 -0.39 2.78 -0.07
C ALA A 11 0.78 2.02 -0.72
N ASN A 12 0.66 0.70 -0.90
CA ASN A 12 1.72 -0.17 -1.40
C ASN A 12 3.01 -0.01 -0.58
N ASP A 13 4.17 0.22 -1.22
CA ASP A 13 5.44 0.52 -0.57
C ASP A 13 5.63 2.01 -0.21
N GLY A 14 4.63 2.85 -0.50
CA GLY A 14 4.62 4.29 -0.25
C GLY A 14 5.64 5.10 -1.05
N ILE A 15 6.30 4.51 -2.06
CA ILE A 15 7.25 5.19 -2.95
C ILE A 15 6.81 5.05 -4.40
N LEU A 16 6.61 3.83 -4.88
CA LEU A 16 6.34 3.53 -6.27
C LEU A 16 5.04 4.22 -6.71
N LYS A 17 5.16 5.22 -7.59
CA LYS A 17 4.03 6.00 -8.13
C LYS A 17 3.18 6.69 -7.04
N SER A 18 3.72 6.89 -5.83
CA SER A 18 3.02 7.59 -4.75
C SER A 18 2.92 9.08 -5.05
N LYS A 19 1.68 9.59 -5.09
CA LYS A 19 1.39 11.02 -5.24
C LYS A 19 1.36 11.77 -3.90
N SER A 20 1.11 11.05 -2.81
CA SER A 20 1.01 11.59 -1.44
C SER A 20 2.38 11.85 -0.81
N ARG A 21 3.42 11.11 -1.23
CA ARG A 21 4.78 11.16 -0.66
C ARG A 21 5.36 12.58 -0.62
N GLU A 22 5.13 13.38 -1.67
CA GLU A 22 5.63 14.76 -1.71
C GLU A 22 5.01 15.65 -0.61
N LEU A 23 3.74 15.42 -0.27
CA LEU A 23 3.05 16.16 0.79
C LEU A 23 3.70 15.88 2.15
N ILE A 24 4.05 14.63 2.40
CA ILE A 24 4.73 14.23 3.64
C ILE A 24 6.14 14.82 3.70
N LEU A 25 6.93 14.66 2.63
CA LEU A 25 8.36 14.98 2.67
C LEU A 25 8.66 16.47 2.54
N THR A 26 7.83 17.23 1.83
CA THR A 26 8.14 18.62 1.47
C THR A 26 7.15 19.65 2.04
N LYS A 27 5.95 19.21 2.45
CA LYS A 27 4.88 20.11 2.90
C LYS A 27 4.54 19.96 4.39
N ASP A 28 5.31 19.16 5.13
CA ASP A 28 5.10 18.86 6.55
C ASP A 28 3.69 18.32 6.84
N TRP A 29 3.12 17.57 5.88
CA TRP A 29 1.89 16.85 6.13
C TRP A 29 2.17 15.63 6.97
N SER A 30 1.14 15.22 7.68
CA SER A 30 1.11 13.93 8.33
C SER A 30 0.15 13.00 7.63
N GLY A 31 0.37 11.70 7.77
CA GLY A 31 -0.41 10.73 7.01
C GLY A 31 -0.68 9.45 7.77
N LEU A 32 -1.87 8.90 7.56
CA LEU A 32 -2.19 7.50 7.84
C LEU A 32 -2.13 6.73 6.52
N PHE A 33 -1.27 5.72 6.46
CA PHE A 33 -1.10 4.86 5.30
C PHE A 33 -1.65 3.46 5.60
N ILE A 34 -2.48 2.96 4.70
CA ILE A 34 -3.18 1.70 4.85
C ILE A 34 -2.82 0.79 3.68
N GLU A 35 -2.26 -0.38 3.98
CA GLU A 35 -1.87 -1.37 2.98
C GLU A 35 -2.20 -2.79 3.46
N PRO A 36 -3.15 -3.49 2.82
CA PRO A 36 -3.55 -4.84 3.25
C PRO A 36 -2.50 -5.92 2.95
N ILE A 37 -1.67 -5.77 1.92
CA ILE A 37 -0.67 -6.78 1.54
C ILE A 37 0.56 -6.66 2.44
N LYS A 38 0.76 -7.64 3.34
CA LYS A 38 1.85 -7.64 4.32
C LYS A 38 3.23 -7.35 3.71
N PHE A 39 3.55 -7.94 2.56
CA PHE A 39 4.81 -7.71 1.87
C PHE A 39 5.05 -6.24 1.51
N TYR A 40 4.04 -5.55 0.96
CA TYR A 40 4.17 -4.13 0.61
C TYR A 40 4.08 -3.24 1.85
N PHE A 41 3.26 -3.62 2.83
CA PHE A 41 3.19 -2.95 4.13
C PHE A 41 4.55 -2.90 4.85
N ASP A 42 5.30 -4.01 4.84
CA ASP A 42 6.63 -4.05 5.48
C ASP A 42 7.62 -3.12 4.78
N LYS A 43 7.57 -3.07 3.44
CA LYS A 43 8.35 -2.11 2.65
C LYS A 43 7.95 -0.67 2.97
N LEU A 44 6.65 -0.38 3.06
CA LEU A 44 6.13 0.93 3.42
C LEU A 44 6.64 1.40 4.78
N VAL A 45 6.54 0.57 5.82
CA VAL A 45 7.06 0.92 7.15
C VAL A 45 8.57 1.17 7.09
N SER A 46 9.32 0.31 6.39
CA SER A 46 10.77 0.49 6.22
C SER A 46 11.12 1.79 5.48
N ASN A 47 10.39 2.11 4.41
CA ASN A 47 10.63 3.30 3.57
C ASN A 47 10.37 4.61 4.32
N TYR A 48 9.57 4.58 5.38
CA TYR A 48 9.24 5.73 6.21
C TYR A 48 9.78 5.61 7.65
N ALA A 49 10.70 4.68 7.93
CA ALA A 49 11.17 4.40 9.29
C ALA A 49 11.75 5.64 10.03
N ASN A 50 12.25 6.63 9.29
CA ASN A 50 12.79 7.87 9.83
C ASN A 50 11.79 9.04 9.85
N ASN A 51 10.49 8.77 9.60
CA ASN A 51 9.46 9.80 9.53
C ASN A 51 8.46 9.67 10.71
N ASN A 52 8.55 10.60 11.65
CA ASN A 52 7.68 10.62 12.84
C ASN A 52 6.27 11.18 12.58
N ASN A 53 5.99 11.63 11.36
CA ASN A 53 4.71 12.23 10.98
C ASN A 53 3.79 11.23 10.25
N THR A 54 4.19 9.97 10.13
CA THR A 54 3.45 8.92 9.41
C THR A 54 3.02 7.78 10.32
N TYR A 55 1.81 7.29 10.09
CA TYR A 55 1.19 6.16 10.79
C TYR A 55 0.81 5.07 9.79
N PHE A 56 0.81 3.82 10.22
CA PHE A 56 0.66 2.67 9.33
C PHE A 56 -0.35 1.66 9.88
N LEU A 57 -1.24 1.14 9.02
CA LEU A 57 -2.15 0.04 9.36
C LEU A 57 -2.10 -1.06 8.28
N ASN A 58 -1.83 -2.30 8.69
CA ASN A 58 -1.90 -3.47 7.82
C ASN A 58 -3.32 -4.05 7.82
N ILE A 59 -4.26 -3.34 7.20
CA ILE A 59 -5.67 -3.73 7.11
C ILE A 59 -6.23 -3.47 5.71
N GLY A 60 -7.28 -4.20 5.34
CA GLY A 60 -8.10 -3.88 4.18
C GLY A 60 -9.26 -2.98 4.56
N ILE A 61 -9.67 -2.08 3.65
CA ILE A 61 -10.83 -1.22 3.83
C ILE A 61 -12.07 -1.88 3.20
N SER A 62 -13.15 -1.97 3.97
CA SER A 62 -14.43 -2.53 3.52
C SER A 62 -15.58 -1.93 4.32
N SER A 63 -16.79 -1.97 3.78
CA SER A 63 -18.02 -1.61 4.51
C SER A 63 -18.46 -2.67 5.52
N ILE A 64 -17.83 -3.85 5.50
CA ILE A 64 -18.10 -4.97 6.41
C ILE A 64 -16.82 -5.39 7.13
N GLN A 65 -16.94 -5.75 8.40
CA GLN A 65 -15.83 -6.33 9.16
C GLN A 65 -15.64 -7.79 8.76
N GLY A 66 -14.38 -8.23 8.67
CA GLY A 66 -14.05 -9.63 8.44
C GLY A 66 -12.65 -9.83 7.88
N LYS A 67 -12.33 -11.09 7.58
CA LYS A 67 -11.09 -11.47 6.88
C LYS A 67 -11.46 -11.94 5.48
N LYS A 68 -10.69 -11.49 4.48
CA LYS A 68 -10.80 -11.96 3.09
C LYS A 68 -9.43 -12.30 2.56
N THR A 69 -9.35 -13.32 1.73
CA THR A 69 -8.14 -13.60 0.94
C THR A 69 -8.04 -12.57 -0.16
N ILE A 70 -6.88 -11.94 -0.24
CA ILE A 70 -6.51 -11.03 -1.32
C ILE A 70 -5.38 -11.70 -2.11
N TYR A 71 -5.49 -11.65 -3.41
CA TYR A 71 -4.56 -12.26 -4.34
C TYR A 71 -3.71 -11.16 -4.98
N ARG A 72 -2.41 -11.39 -5.07
CA ARG A 72 -1.41 -10.47 -5.63
C ARG A 72 -0.50 -11.21 -6.60
N ILE A 73 0.01 -10.54 -7.61
CA ILE A 73 1.07 -11.12 -8.45
C ILE A 73 2.30 -11.35 -7.56
N ASN A 74 2.94 -12.52 -7.67
CA ASN A 74 4.18 -12.76 -6.93
C ASN A 74 5.24 -11.72 -7.40
N PRO A 75 5.79 -10.90 -6.47
CA PRO A 75 6.78 -9.87 -6.78
C PRO A 75 8.02 -10.36 -7.50
N ASP A 76 8.40 -11.62 -7.33
CA ASP A 76 9.59 -12.21 -7.97
C ASP A 76 9.45 -12.31 -9.49
N PHE A 77 8.23 -12.16 -10.03
CA PHE A 77 7.95 -12.11 -11.46
C PHE A 77 7.73 -10.69 -12.00
N LEU A 78 7.99 -9.66 -11.18
CA LEU A 78 7.75 -8.27 -11.54
C LEU A 78 9.08 -7.52 -11.59
N ASP A 79 9.29 -6.76 -12.66
CA ASP A 79 10.32 -5.74 -12.70
C ASP A 79 9.98 -4.62 -11.71
N ASP A 80 10.99 -3.97 -11.11
CA ASP A 80 10.83 -2.96 -10.05
C ASP A 80 9.83 -1.83 -10.36
N ASN A 81 9.67 -1.47 -11.63
CA ASN A 81 8.78 -0.39 -12.09
C ASN A 81 7.39 -0.88 -12.55
N SER A 82 7.13 -2.18 -12.45
CA SER A 82 5.92 -2.81 -12.98
C SER A 82 4.66 -2.26 -12.32
N TYR A 83 3.63 -2.02 -13.13
CA TYR A 83 2.29 -1.75 -12.59
C TYR A 83 1.73 -2.94 -11.81
N GLY A 84 2.26 -4.15 -12.05
CA GLY A 84 1.85 -5.37 -11.36
C GLY A 84 1.97 -5.30 -9.84
N HIS A 85 2.86 -4.47 -9.29
CA HIS A 85 3.00 -4.32 -7.83
C HIS A 85 1.74 -3.77 -7.16
N GLY A 86 0.90 -3.04 -7.90
CA GLY A 86 -0.38 -2.51 -7.40
C GLY A 86 -1.60 -3.35 -7.77
N VAL A 87 -1.43 -4.44 -8.53
CA VAL A 87 -2.55 -5.26 -9.01
C VAL A 87 -2.89 -6.33 -7.98
N ASN A 88 -3.93 -6.05 -7.20
CA ASN A 88 -4.48 -6.96 -6.20
C ASN A 88 -5.98 -7.20 -6.43
N ASN A 89 -6.48 -8.39 -6.09
CA ASN A 89 -7.91 -8.70 -6.27
C ASN A 89 -8.41 -9.68 -5.21
N LEU A 90 -9.70 -9.59 -4.88
CA LEU A 90 -10.37 -10.52 -3.97
C LEU A 90 -10.85 -11.80 -4.70
N ASN A 91 -10.86 -11.80 -6.03
CA ASN A 91 -11.21 -12.92 -6.88
C ASN A 91 -9.96 -13.45 -7.60
N ARG A 92 -9.61 -14.70 -7.30
CA ARG A 92 -8.48 -15.42 -7.88
C ARG A 92 -8.54 -15.50 -9.42
N ASN A 93 -9.75 -15.58 -9.98
CA ASN A 93 -9.96 -15.84 -11.41
C ASN A 93 -10.10 -14.56 -12.24
N HIS A 94 -9.71 -13.40 -11.69
CA HIS A 94 -9.67 -12.18 -12.48
C HIS A 94 -8.60 -12.30 -13.59
N LYS A 95 -8.97 -12.00 -14.84
CA LYS A 95 -8.22 -12.34 -16.06
C LYS A 95 -6.77 -11.79 -16.15
N GLY A 96 -6.34 -10.95 -15.21
CA GLY A 96 -4.98 -10.41 -15.12
C GLY A 96 -4.06 -11.12 -14.11
N ILE A 97 -4.51 -12.19 -13.45
CA ILE A 97 -3.82 -12.74 -12.27
C ILE A 97 -3.56 -14.23 -12.43
N MET A 98 -2.84 -14.57 -13.49
CA MET A 98 -2.66 -15.95 -13.98
C MET A 98 -1.58 -16.75 -13.22
N ARG A 99 -0.85 -16.14 -12.26
CA ARG A 99 0.14 -16.83 -11.40
C ARG A 99 0.13 -16.20 -10.01
N LEU A 100 -0.55 -16.87 -9.07
CA LEU A 100 -0.87 -16.34 -7.75
C LEU A 100 -0.27 -17.18 -6.63
N GLU A 101 0.37 -16.51 -5.68
CA GLU A 101 0.66 -17.03 -4.35
C GLU A 101 -0.33 -16.47 -3.32
N LYS A 102 -0.43 -17.14 -2.17
CA LYS A 102 -1.30 -16.73 -1.05
C LYS A 102 -0.67 -15.62 -0.21
#